data_AF-A0A1H3D944-F1
#
_entry.id   AF-A0A1H3D944-F1
#
_cell.length_a   1.000
_cell.length_b   1.000
_cell.length_c   1.000
_cell.angle_alpha   90.00
_cell.angle_beta   90.00
_cell.angle_gamma   90.00
#
_symmetry.space_group_name_H-M   'P 1'
#
loop_
_entity.id
_entity.type
_entity.pdbx_description
1 polymer ?
#
loop_
_entity_poly.entity_id
_entity_poly.type
_entity_poly.pdbx_seq_one_letter_code
_entity_poly.pdbx_strand_id
1 'polypeptide(L)'
;MPSPTYPMPNTLAARLLTAMLNNDMHRHPEFVQSVGPTKLAAAVKELRSLGWSVEMFEVHAPIEEDPHRHVAFYYLADAEHTLRAAFGSEEGL
;
A
#
# COMPACT_ATOMS: atom_id res chain seq x y z
N MET A 1 -14.78 1.51 -13.76
CA MET A 1 -14.30 1.74 -12.38
C MET A 1 -13.65 3.11 -12.35
N PRO A 2 -13.75 3.90 -11.26
CA PRO A 2 -13.03 5.17 -11.20
C PRO A 2 -11.53 4.91 -11.37
N SER A 3 -10.86 5.74 -12.17
CA SER A 3 -9.41 5.67 -12.30
C SER A 3 -8.76 6.01 -10.95
N PRO A 4 -7.76 5.24 -10.51
CA PRO A 4 -7.05 5.49 -9.27
C PRO A 4 -6.38 6.86 -9.32
N THR A 5 -6.53 7.66 -8.26
CA THR A 5 -5.93 9.00 -8.15
C THR A 5 -4.73 8.97 -7.24
N TYR A 6 -3.63 9.61 -7.63
CA TYR A 6 -2.47 9.72 -6.75
C TYR A 6 -2.81 10.49 -5.46
N PRO A 7 -2.42 9.98 -4.28
CA PRO A 7 -2.56 10.68 -3.02
C PRO A 7 -1.72 11.98 -3.01
N MET A 8 -2.05 12.89 -2.09
CA MET A 8 -1.30 14.14 -1.95
C MET A 8 0.18 13.86 -1.65
N PRO A 9 1.11 14.63 -2.25
CA PRO A 9 2.54 14.45 -2.02
C PRO A 9 2.89 14.66 -0.53
N ASN A 10 3.94 13.99 -0.06
CA ASN A 10 4.40 14.00 1.34
C ASN A 10 3.41 13.43 2.37
N THR A 11 2.33 12.77 1.96
CA THR A 11 1.46 12.00 2.85
C THR A 11 1.99 10.58 3.10
N LEU A 12 1.48 9.94 4.16
CA LEU A 12 1.75 8.52 4.41
C LEU A 12 1.19 7.63 3.31
N ALA A 13 0.02 7.97 2.75
CA ALA A 13 -0.56 7.28 1.61
C ALA A 13 0.36 7.35 0.38
N ALA A 14 0.93 8.53 0.08
CA ALA A 14 1.89 8.68 -1.01
C ALA A 14 3.15 7.85 -0.79
N ARG A 15 3.73 7.89 0.42
CA ARG A 15 4.92 7.08 0.75
C ARG A 15 4.64 5.58 0.67
N LEU A 16 3.48 5.16 1.16
CA LEU A 16 3.04 3.76 1.11
C LEU A 16 2.83 3.29 -0.32
N LEU A 17 2.16 4.11 -1.15
CA LEU A 17 1.96 3.82 -2.56
C LEU A 17 3.29 3.70 -3.31
N THR A 18 4.23 4.62 -3.08
CA THR A 18 5.57 4.54 -3.65
C THR A 18 6.29 3.26 -3.22
N ALA A 19 6.18 2.84 -1.96
CA ALA A 19 6.77 1.58 -1.50
C ALA A 19 6.16 0.36 -2.21
N MET A 20 4.83 0.34 -2.38
CA MET A 20 4.11 -0.72 -3.09
C MET A 20 4.48 -0.78 -4.58
N LEU A 21 4.55 0.38 -5.27
CA LEU A 21 4.89 0.47 -6.69
C LEU A 21 6.33 0.04 -6.97
N ASN A 22 7.25 0.23 -6.02
CA ASN A 22 8.63 -0.24 -6.12
C ASN A 22 8.79 -1.74 -5.77
N ASN A 23 7.68 -2.47 -5.53
CA ASN A 23 7.66 -3.86 -5.11
C ASN A 23 8.48 -4.13 -3.83
N ASP A 24 8.61 -3.13 -2.97
CA ASP A 24 9.40 -3.21 -1.75
C ASP A 24 8.55 -3.79 -0.61
N MET A 25 8.26 -5.08 -0.71
CA MET A 25 7.54 -5.84 0.33
C MET A 25 8.32 -5.88 1.66
N HIS A 26 9.65 -5.73 1.61
CA HIS A 26 10.52 -5.77 2.79
C HIS A 26 10.43 -4.51 3.65
N ARG A 27 10.18 -3.33 3.06
CA ARG A 27 9.97 -2.09 3.80
C ARG A 27 8.64 -2.01 4.52
N HIS A 28 7.66 -2.87 4.21
CA HIS A 28 6.37 -2.85 4.91
C HIS A 28 6.47 -3.05 6.43
N PRO A 29 7.15 -4.11 6.94
CA PRO A 29 7.37 -4.27 8.38
C PRO A 29 8.19 -3.14 9.00
N GLU A 30 9.15 -2.53 8.29
CA GLU A 30 9.90 -1.36 8.75
C GLU A 30 9.01 -0.10 8.78
N PHE A 31 8.13 0.05 7.80
CA PHE A 31 7.16 1.13 7.74
C PHE A 31 6.18 1.03 8.90
N VAL A 32 5.66 -0.17 9.20
CA VAL A 32 4.80 -0.41 10.38
C VAL A 32 5.53 -0.05 11.66
N GLN A 33 6.82 -0.41 11.80
CA GLN A 33 7.62 -0.04 12.98
C GLN A 33 7.84 1.48 13.08
N SER A 34 7.98 2.18 11.95
CA SER A 34 8.25 3.62 11.92
C SER A 34 7.01 4.49 12.17
N VAL A 35 5.83 4.10 11.66
CA VAL A 35 4.59 4.89 11.81
C VAL A 35 3.54 4.28 12.73
N GLY A 36 3.67 3.01 13.07
CA GLY A 36 2.70 2.26 13.88
C GLY A 36 1.52 1.70 13.06
N PRO A 37 0.88 0.63 13.55
CA PRO A 37 -0.17 -0.09 12.83
C PRO A 37 -1.41 0.78 12.52
N THR A 38 -1.76 1.71 13.41
CA THR A 38 -2.91 2.59 13.24
C THR A 38 -2.75 3.55 12.06
N LYS A 39 -1.55 4.13 11.88
CA LYS A 39 -1.30 5.07 10.78
C LYS A 39 -1.20 4.37 9.43
N LEU A 40 -0.68 3.14 9.42
CA LEU A 40 -0.69 2.29 8.23
C LEU A 40 -2.13 1.98 7.79
N ALA A 41 -3.00 1.58 8.73
CA ALA A 41 -4.40 1.31 8.43
C ALA A 41 -5.11 2.55 7.86
N ALA A 42 -4.81 3.74 8.39
CA ALA A 42 -5.33 5.01 7.85
C ALA A 42 -4.86 5.28 6.41
N ALA A 43 -3.56 5.08 6.13
CA ALA A 43 -3.00 5.25 4.79
C ALA A 43 -3.59 4.26 3.77
N VAL A 44 -3.77 3.00 4.16
CA VAL A 44 -4.43 1.98 3.31
C VAL A 44 -5.88 2.35 3.02
N LYS A 45 -6.61 2.84 4.04
CA LYS A 45 -8.00 3.30 3.87
C LYS A 45 -8.09 4.47 2.90
N GLU A 46 -7.16 5.42 3.00
CA GLU A 46 -7.05 6.56 2.07
C GLU A 46 -6.80 6.08 0.63
N LEU A 47 -5.83 5.18 0.42
CA LEU A 47 -5.55 4.63 -0.91
C LEU A 47 -6.75 3.92 -1.53
N ARG A 48 -7.48 3.11 -0.74
CA ARG A 48 -8.73 2.49 -1.19
C ARG A 48 -9.80 3.52 -1.56
N SER A 49 -9.92 4.59 -0.78
CA SER A 49 -10.85 5.69 -1.10
C SER A 49 -10.46 6.44 -2.38
N LEU A 50 -9.18 6.45 -2.73
CA LEU A 50 -8.66 7.04 -3.96
C LEU A 50 -8.73 6.08 -5.17
N GLY A 51 -9.32 4.90 -4.99
CA GLY A 51 -9.51 3.92 -6.08
C GLY A 51 -8.36 2.93 -6.27
N TRP A 52 -7.35 2.92 -5.39
CA TRP A 52 -6.27 1.91 -5.45
C TRP A 52 -6.75 0.57 -4.89
N SER A 53 -6.55 -0.49 -5.67
CA SER A 53 -6.83 -1.87 -5.26
C SER A 53 -5.74 -2.40 -4.32
N VAL A 54 -5.78 -1.97 -3.07
CA VAL A 54 -4.87 -2.44 -2.00
C VAL A 54 -5.47 -3.66 -1.31
N GLU A 55 -4.80 -4.79 -1.40
CA GLU A 55 -5.11 -6.02 -0.67
C GLU A 55 -4.20 -6.20 0.55
N MET A 56 -4.64 -7.05 1.47
CA MET A 56 -3.94 -7.36 2.71
C MET A 56 -3.98 -8.86 2.95
N PHE A 57 -2.85 -9.42 3.36
CA PHE A 57 -2.75 -10.79 3.83
C PHE A 57 -1.89 -10.86 5.09
N GLU A 58 -2.21 -11.81 5.96
CA GLU A 58 -1.50 -12.02 7.21
C GLU A 58 -0.57 -13.21 7.07
N VAL A 59 0.68 -13.03 7.50
CA VAL A 59 1.68 -14.09 7.53
C VAL A 59 2.03 -14.36 8.99
N HIS A 60 2.01 -15.63 9.38
CA HIS A 60 2.55 -16.07 10.65
C HIS A 60 4.08 -15.92 10.60
N ALA A 61 4.61 -15.03 11.43
CA ALA A 61 6.02 -14.63 11.44
C ALA A 61 6.57 -14.74 12.87
N PRO A 62 6.69 -15.97 13.40
CA PRO A 62 7.07 -16.22 14.78
C PRO A 62 8.47 -15.67 15.07
N ILE A 63 8.64 -15.10 16.25
CA ILE A 63 9.93 -14.70 16.80
C ILE A 63 10.11 -15.32 18.20
N GLU A 64 11.34 -15.35 18.71
CA GLU A 64 11.64 -15.96 20.02
C GLU A 64 10.80 -15.37 21.16
N GLU A 65 10.53 -14.06 21.12
CA GLU A 65 9.75 -13.33 22.13
C GLU A 65 8.23 -13.48 21.94
N ASP A 66 7.77 -13.82 20.74
CA ASP A 66 6.35 -13.95 20.39
C ASP A 66 6.14 -15.02 19.29
N PRO A 67 5.96 -16.30 19.69
CA PRO A 67 5.79 -17.41 18.75
C PRO A 67 4.43 -17.38 18.02
N HIS A 68 3.50 -16.54 18.47
CA HIS A 68 2.19 -16.34 17.82
C HIS A 68 2.14 -15.04 17.00
N ARG A 69 3.29 -14.41 16.72
CA ARG A 69 3.34 -13.16 15.98
C ARG A 69 2.78 -13.32 14.56
N HIS A 70 1.81 -12.48 14.23
CA HIS A 70 1.30 -12.30 12.87
C HIS A 70 1.70 -10.93 12.33
N VAL A 71 2.10 -10.87 11.07
CA VAL A 71 2.45 -9.63 10.38
C VAL A 71 1.53 -9.47 9.18
N ALA A 72 0.83 -8.34 9.12
CA ALA A 72 0.02 -7.96 7.97
C ALA A 72 0.91 -7.37 6.86
N PHE A 73 0.82 -7.95 5.68
CA PHE A 73 1.42 -7.46 4.45
C PHE A 73 0.34 -6.85 3.56
N TYR A 74 0.67 -5.75 2.91
CA TYR A 74 -0.23 -5.06 2.00
C TYR A 74 0.41 -4.98 0.62
N TYR A 75 -0.38 -5.16 -0.43
CA TYR A 75 0.10 -5.14 -1.81
C TYR A 75 -0.96 -4.55 -2.75
N LEU A 76 -0.52 -4.12 -3.93
CA LEU A 76 -1.44 -3.72 -5.00
C LEU A 76 -1.86 -4.96 -5.78
N ALA A 77 -3.14 -5.28 -5.74
CA ALA A 77 -3.70 -6.49 -6.37
C ALA A 77 -3.63 -6.46 -7.90
N ASP A 78 -3.60 -5.26 -8.49
CA ASP A 78 -3.55 -5.09 -9.94
C ASP A 78 -2.64 -3.90 -10.30
N ALA A 79 -1.35 -4.02 -10.00
CA ALA A 79 -0.39 -2.95 -10.27
C ALA A 79 -0.32 -2.59 -11.78
N GLU A 80 -0.55 -3.56 -12.67
CA GLU A 80 -0.48 -3.37 -14.12
C GLU A 80 -1.67 -2.54 -14.69
N HIS A 81 -2.94 -2.86 -14.35
CA HIS A 81 -4.07 -2.01 -14.77
C HIS A 81 -4.00 -0.64 -14.11
N THR A 82 -3.61 -0.60 -12.84
CA THR A 82 -3.63 0.63 -12.05
C THR A 82 -2.59 1.64 -12.58
N LEU A 83 -1.41 1.17 -12.98
CA LEU A 83 -0.42 1.99 -13.70
C LEU A 83 -0.95 2.48 -15.04
N ARG A 84 -1.59 1.61 -15.85
CA ARG A 84 -2.16 2.03 -17.14
C ARG A 84 -3.33 3.01 -17.00
N ALA A 85 -4.13 2.91 -15.95
CA ALA A 85 -5.23 3.84 -15.68
C ALA A 85 -4.73 5.20 -15.17
N ALA A 86 -3.67 5.21 -14.34
CA ALA A 86 -3.08 6.43 -13.80
C ALA A 86 -2.22 7.20 -14.82
N PHE A 87 -1.51 6.49 -15.71
CA PHE A 87 -0.71 7.10 -16.79
C PHE A 87 -1.46 7.22 -18.13
N GLY A 88 -2.62 6.57 -18.28
CA GLY A 88 -3.42 6.56 -19.51
C GLY A 88 -4.51 7.62 -19.59
N SER A 89 -4.54 8.59 -18.67
CA SER A 89 -5.53 9.70 -18.71
C SER A 89 -4.98 11.00 -19.31
N GLU A 90 -3.82 10.99 -19.98
CA GLU A 90 -3.25 12.17 -20.66
C GLU A 90 -3.28 12.11 -22.20
N GLU A 91 -3.77 11.03 -22.83
CA GLU A 91 -3.89 10.95 -24.29
C GLU A 91 -5.34 11.19 -24.71
N GLY A 92 -5.73 12.47 -24.66
CA GLY A 92 -7.03 12.95 -25.08
C GLY A 92 -6.93 14.32 -25.72
N LEU A 93 -6.30 14.42 -26.89
CA LEU A 93 -6.76 15.22 -28.03
C LEU A 93 -6.05 14.85 -29.34
#